data_AF-A0A958FJ65-F1
#
_entry.id   AF-A0A958FJ65-F1
#
_cell.length_a   1.000
_cell.length_b   1.000
_cell.length_c   1.000
_cell.angle_alpha   90.00
_cell.angle_beta   90.00
_cell.angle_gamma   90.00
#
_symmetry.space_group_name_H-M   'P 1'
#
loop_
_entity.id
_entity.type
_entity.pdbx_description
1 polymer ?
#
loop_
_entity_poly.entity_id
_entity_poly.type
_entity_poly.pdbx_seq_one_letter_code
_entity_poly.pdbx_strand_id
1 'polypeptide(L)'
;HTTLLTRATFDWLSNYLRFILRSRHPFPVYAGSAEGNGIFPLESQCCIALAGDWGSGTTNAYKVGDAMRGWEPDYTIHLGDVYYVGSREEFDRYFLPEAAWPRGSRGSFALNGNHEMYSGGYGYFERALPQLGLQYKSKPAGQPASYFCLENEHWRIVSLDTAYYSRTLPFLELFDTYFIRLHRAQLDWLRETVFRDANDLRPVLLLS
;
A
#
# COMPACT_ATOMS: atom_id res chain seq x y z
N HIS A 1 -3.41 -8.31 33.05
CA HIS A 1 -3.54 -8.63 31.61
C HIS A 1 -4.91 -8.26 31.01
N THR A 2 -6.01 -8.38 31.76
CA THR A 2 -7.38 -8.06 31.30
C THR A 2 -7.66 -6.56 31.07
N THR A 3 -6.94 -5.66 31.76
CA THR A 3 -7.13 -4.19 31.70
C THR A 3 -6.43 -3.49 30.52
N LEU A 4 -5.45 -4.13 29.89
CA LEU A 4 -4.77 -3.59 28.70
C LEU A 4 -5.56 -3.90 27.42
N LEU A 5 -6.13 -5.11 27.33
CA LEU A 5 -7.00 -5.51 26.22
C LEU A 5 -8.25 -4.62 26.13
N THR A 6 -8.83 -4.21 27.27
CA THR A 6 -10.02 -3.36 27.29
C THR A 6 -9.74 -1.92 26.88
N ARG A 7 -8.54 -1.39 27.13
CA ARG A 7 -8.17 -0.03 26.68
C ARG A 7 -7.84 0.01 25.19
N ALA A 8 -7.03 -0.92 24.69
CA ALA A 8 -6.67 -0.96 23.27
C ALA A 8 -7.91 -1.17 22.37
N THR A 9 -8.84 -2.03 22.79
CA THR A 9 -10.11 -2.24 22.07
C THR A 9 -11.04 -1.04 22.16
N PHE A 10 -11.07 -0.33 23.29
CA PHE A 10 -11.85 0.90 23.45
C PHE A 10 -11.27 2.07 22.64
N ASP A 11 -9.95 2.24 22.65
CA ASP A 11 -9.26 3.27 21.86
C ASP A 11 -9.46 3.01 20.36
N TRP A 12 -9.36 1.76 19.92
CA TRP A 12 -9.73 1.36 18.57
C TRP A 12 -11.18 1.73 18.24
N LEU A 13 -12.14 1.27 19.05
CA LEU A 13 -13.57 1.49 18.80
C LEU A 13 -13.91 2.99 18.78
N SER A 14 -13.32 3.77 19.69
CA SER A 14 -13.55 5.21 19.77
C SER A 14 -12.98 5.98 18.56
N ASN A 15 -11.79 5.61 18.08
CA ASN A 15 -11.23 6.20 16.86
C ASN A 15 -12.01 5.76 15.62
N TYR A 16 -12.40 4.50 15.56
CA TYR A 16 -13.22 3.95 14.49
C TYR A 16 -14.57 4.65 14.34
N LEU A 17 -15.31 4.84 15.45
CA LEU A 17 -16.61 5.50 15.43
C LEU A 17 -16.56 6.93 14.89
N ARG A 18 -15.41 7.62 15.00
CA ARG A 18 -15.22 8.97 14.40
C ARG A 18 -15.20 8.94 12.88
N PHE A 19 -14.80 7.83 12.27
CA PHE A 19 -14.60 7.72 10.83
C PHE A 19 -15.70 6.95 10.11
N ILE A 20 -16.59 6.27 10.83
CA ILE A 20 -17.64 5.41 10.26
C ILE A 20 -18.58 6.14 9.28
N LEU A 21 -18.79 7.45 9.47
CA LEU A 21 -19.63 8.31 8.63
C LEU A 21 -18.85 9.01 7.51
N ARG A 22 -17.52 8.86 7.47
CA ARG A 22 -16.68 9.51 6.45
C ARG A 22 -16.83 8.78 5.12
N SER A 23 -16.95 9.53 4.03
CA SER A 23 -16.84 8.98 2.68
C SER A 23 -15.45 8.38 2.45
N ARG A 24 -15.32 7.45 1.51
CA ARG A 24 -14.00 7.01 1.04
C ARG A 24 -13.41 8.06 0.10
N HIS A 25 -12.09 8.16 0.10
CA HIS A 25 -11.37 8.83 -0.98
C HIS A 25 -11.74 8.18 -2.33
N PRO A 26 -11.92 8.93 -3.43
CA PRO A 26 -12.13 8.35 -4.76
C PRO A 26 -10.98 7.44 -5.19
N PHE A 27 -11.26 6.37 -5.94
CA PHE A 27 -10.22 5.45 -6.39
C PHE A 27 -9.36 6.12 -7.48
N PRO A 28 -8.05 6.37 -7.26
CA PRO A 28 -7.19 6.92 -8.31
C PRO A 28 -7.01 5.91 -9.45
N VAL A 29 -6.97 6.39 -10.70
CA VAL A 29 -6.85 5.55 -11.90
C VAL A 29 -5.83 6.12 -12.88
N TYR A 30 -5.12 5.25 -13.60
CA TYR A 30 -4.19 5.67 -14.66
C TYR A 30 -4.88 6.11 -15.96
N ALA A 31 -6.08 5.60 -16.24
CA ALA A 31 -6.79 5.89 -17.48
C ALA A 31 -7.05 7.40 -17.63
N GLY A 32 -6.47 8.00 -18.67
CA GLY A 32 -6.55 9.46 -18.89
C GLY A 32 -5.67 10.31 -17.95
N SER A 33 -4.83 9.69 -17.12
CA SER A 33 -3.88 10.40 -16.26
C SER A 33 -2.62 10.84 -17.03
N ALA A 34 -2.02 11.96 -16.62
CA ALA A 34 -0.71 12.39 -17.12
C ALA A 34 0.45 11.60 -16.49
N GLU A 35 0.17 10.74 -15.50
CA GLU A 35 1.15 10.08 -14.63
C GLU A 35 1.59 8.70 -15.17
N GLY A 36 1.21 8.38 -16.42
CA GLY A 36 1.60 7.17 -17.14
C GLY A 36 0.55 6.07 -17.10
N ASN A 37 0.97 4.85 -17.39
CA ASN A 37 0.09 3.68 -17.52
C ASN A 37 0.24 2.70 -16.34
N GLY A 38 0.89 3.10 -15.25
CA GLY A 38 1.11 2.25 -14.08
C GLY A 38 2.13 1.13 -14.24
N ILE A 39 2.89 1.11 -15.34
CA ILE A 39 4.05 0.24 -15.52
C ILE A 39 5.31 1.07 -15.28
N PHE A 40 6.14 0.62 -14.34
CA PHE A 40 7.39 1.26 -13.97
C PHE A 40 8.58 0.34 -14.28
N PRO A 41 9.71 0.88 -14.76
CA PRO A 41 10.91 0.09 -15.01
C PRO A 41 11.50 -0.45 -13.70
N LEU A 42 11.92 -1.71 -13.76
CA LEU A 42 12.72 -2.40 -12.76
C LEU A 42 14.12 -2.66 -13.31
N GLU A 43 15.15 -2.57 -12.48
CA GLU A 43 16.50 -3.00 -12.88
C GLU A 43 16.52 -4.52 -13.17
N SER A 44 17.39 -4.94 -14.10
CA SER A 44 17.56 -6.35 -14.47
C SER A 44 17.98 -7.23 -13.28
N GLN A 45 18.81 -6.69 -12.39
CA GLN A 45 19.20 -7.27 -11.12
C GLN A 45 19.04 -6.20 -10.03
N CYS A 46 18.22 -6.50 -9.03
CA CYS A 46 17.97 -5.61 -7.90
C CYS A 46 17.61 -6.37 -6.63
N CYS A 47 17.74 -5.70 -5.49
CA CYS A 47 17.18 -6.13 -4.22
C CYS A 47 15.84 -5.42 -3.95
N ILE A 48 14.79 -6.19 -3.66
CA ILE A 48 13.48 -5.68 -3.28
C ILE A 48 13.16 -6.16 -1.86
N ALA A 49 12.95 -5.23 -0.93
CA ALA A 49 12.47 -5.55 0.41
C ALA A 49 10.96 -5.35 0.52
N LEU A 50 10.26 -6.32 1.10
CA LEU A 50 8.79 -6.34 1.20
C LEU A 50 8.38 -6.51 2.67
N ALA A 51 7.39 -5.75 3.11
CA ALA A 51 6.72 -5.98 4.40
C ALA A 51 5.29 -5.45 4.38
N GLY A 52 4.34 -6.20 4.94
CA GLY A 52 2.98 -5.75 5.26
C GLY A 52 2.80 -5.65 6.77
N ASP A 53 1.62 -5.22 7.21
CA ASP A 53 1.27 -5.08 8.64
C ASP A 53 2.29 -4.25 9.42
N TRP A 54 2.85 -3.26 8.74
CA TRP A 54 3.97 -2.47 9.20
C TRP A 54 3.54 -1.02 9.35
N GLY A 55 3.99 -0.32 10.40
CA GLY A 55 3.61 1.08 10.64
C GLY A 55 2.66 1.26 11.82
N SER A 56 2.87 0.50 12.90
CA SER A 56 2.14 0.62 14.17
C SER A 56 2.83 1.51 15.20
N GLY A 57 4.00 2.08 14.87
CA GLY A 57 4.83 2.84 15.83
C GLY A 57 5.51 1.98 16.90
N THR A 58 5.41 0.65 16.80
CA THR A 58 5.99 -0.28 17.78
C THR A 58 7.47 -0.54 17.50
N THR A 59 8.23 -0.85 18.56
CA THR A 59 9.65 -1.23 18.44
C THR A 59 9.86 -2.44 17.52
N ASN A 60 8.92 -3.38 17.47
CA ASN A 60 9.04 -4.55 16.60
C ASN A 60 8.90 -4.17 15.12
N ALA A 61 7.97 -3.29 14.77
CA ALA A 61 7.87 -2.76 13.41
C ALA A 61 9.19 -2.10 12.99
N TYR A 62 9.74 -1.22 13.83
CA TYR A 62 11.01 -0.56 13.48
C TYR A 62 12.20 -1.52 13.39
N LYS A 63 12.28 -2.57 14.22
CA LYS A 63 13.30 -3.63 14.07
C LYS A 63 13.22 -4.36 12.74
N VAL A 64 12.01 -4.64 12.23
CA VAL A 64 11.83 -5.20 10.87
C VAL A 64 12.32 -4.20 9.82
N GLY A 65 11.99 -2.91 10.00
CA GLY A 65 12.49 -1.83 9.13
C GLY A 65 14.02 -1.74 9.12
N ASP A 66 14.67 -1.85 10.28
CA ASP A 66 16.13 -1.86 10.39
C ASP A 66 16.76 -3.08 9.73
N ALA A 67 16.15 -4.26 9.88
CA ALA A 67 16.58 -5.47 9.19
C ALA A 67 16.50 -5.29 7.67
N MET A 68 15.42 -4.69 7.16
CA MET A 68 15.29 -4.36 5.73
C MET A 68 16.36 -3.37 5.27
N ARG A 69 16.68 -2.32 6.06
CA ARG A 69 17.75 -1.36 5.74
C ARG A 69 19.11 -2.04 5.59
N GLY A 70 19.39 -3.04 6.43
CA GLY A 70 20.67 -3.77 6.39
C GLY A 70 20.95 -4.51 5.08
N TRP A 71 19.93 -4.72 4.24
CA TRP A 71 20.07 -5.28 2.89
C TRP A 71 20.29 -4.23 1.80
N GLU A 72 20.30 -2.94 2.14
CA GLU A 72 20.47 -1.82 1.21
C GLU A 72 19.60 -1.94 -0.06
N PRO A 73 18.27 -2.12 0.09
CA PRO A 73 17.42 -2.47 -1.04
C PRO A 73 17.34 -1.36 -2.10
N ASP A 74 17.33 -1.75 -3.37
CA ASP A 74 17.03 -0.84 -4.48
C ASP A 74 15.59 -0.36 -4.42
N TYR A 75 14.67 -1.28 -4.10
CA TYR A 75 13.24 -1.02 -4.01
C TYR A 75 12.68 -1.53 -2.70
N THR A 76 11.69 -0.82 -2.18
CA THR A 76 10.91 -1.30 -1.03
C THR A 76 9.43 -1.26 -1.36
N ILE A 77 8.66 -2.27 -0.97
CA ILE A 77 7.20 -2.26 -1.15
C ILE A 77 6.52 -2.56 0.19
N HIS A 78 5.68 -1.63 0.64
CA HIS A 78 4.82 -1.82 1.78
C HIS A 78 3.52 -2.50 1.32
N LEU A 79 3.15 -3.64 1.89
CA LEU A 79 2.03 -4.45 1.42
C LEU A 79 0.67 -4.06 2.04
N GLY A 80 0.60 -2.93 2.74
CA GLY A 80 -0.62 -2.44 3.40
C GLY A 80 -0.60 -2.59 4.93
N ASP A 81 -1.62 -2.01 5.56
CA ASP A 81 -1.88 -2.02 7.01
C ASP A 81 -0.89 -1.21 7.87
N VAL A 82 -0.93 0.12 7.69
CA VAL A 82 -0.49 1.11 8.67
C VAL A 82 -1.55 1.25 9.76
N TYR A 83 -1.18 0.86 10.96
CA TYR A 83 -2.10 0.75 12.08
C TYR A 83 -2.33 2.08 12.81
N TYR A 84 -3.49 2.23 13.46
CA TYR A 84 -4.56 1.24 13.61
C TYR A 84 -5.70 1.42 12.61
N VAL A 85 -5.94 2.61 12.07
CA VAL A 85 -7.04 2.83 11.11
C VAL A 85 -6.54 3.55 9.85
N GLY A 86 -5.23 3.50 9.60
CA GLY A 86 -4.51 4.20 8.54
C GLY A 86 -4.92 5.66 8.36
N SER A 87 -5.18 6.34 9.48
CA SER A 87 -5.50 7.77 9.50
C SER A 87 -4.32 8.62 9.03
N ARG A 88 -4.57 9.88 8.68
CA ARG A 88 -3.50 10.79 8.25
C ARG A 88 -2.45 10.96 9.33
N GLU A 89 -2.89 11.04 10.58
CA GLU A 89 -2.05 11.19 11.76
C GLU A 89 -1.15 9.96 11.98
N GLU A 90 -1.66 8.76 11.71
CA GLU A 90 -0.90 7.51 11.83
C GLU A 90 0.17 7.42 10.73
N PHE A 91 -0.16 7.77 9.47
CA PHE A 91 0.85 7.85 8.41
C PHE A 91 1.94 8.88 8.73
N ASP A 92 1.53 10.08 9.16
CA ASP A 92 2.46 11.17 9.52
C ASP A 92 3.40 10.78 10.66
N ARG A 93 2.93 9.96 11.60
CA ARG A 93 3.69 9.58 12.78
C ARG A 93 4.50 8.30 12.62
N TYR A 94 3.98 7.30 11.91
CA TYR A 94 4.53 5.94 11.94
C TYR A 94 5.13 5.48 10.62
N PHE A 95 4.76 6.10 9.49
CA PHE A 95 5.17 5.63 8.16
C PHE A 95 6.05 6.65 7.41
N LEU A 96 5.64 7.90 7.41
CA LEU A 96 6.28 8.97 6.64
C LEU A 96 7.59 9.55 7.20
N PRO A 97 7.87 9.53 8.52
CA PRO A 97 9.16 10.02 9.01
C PRO A 97 10.33 9.30 8.33
N GLU A 98 11.44 10.00 8.11
CA GLU A 98 12.61 9.48 7.39
C GLU A 98 13.17 8.19 8.02
N ALA A 99 13.18 8.11 9.35
CA ALA A 99 13.62 6.94 10.10
C ALA A 99 12.56 5.82 10.22
N ALA A 100 11.37 6.00 9.63
CA ALA A 100 10.27 5.05 9.73
C ALA A 100 10.35 3.97 8.64
N TRP A 101 9.60 4.09 7.54
CA TRP A 101 9.63 3.08 6.47
C TRP A 101 10.99 3.12 5.76
N PRO A 102 11.70 1.99 5.63
CA PRO A 102 12.96 1.94 4.88
C PRO A 102 12.71 2.32 3.42
N ARG A 103 13.37 3.36 2.93
CA ARG A 103 13.23 3.81 1.53
C ARG A 103 14.28 3.13 0.66
N GLY A 104 13.85 2.53 -0.43
CA GLY A 104 14.75 1.99 -1.45
C GLY A 104 15.52 3.10 -2.18
N SER A 105 16.74 2.79 -2.61
CA SER A 105 17.62 3.75 -3.30
C SER A 105 17.07 4.18 -4.67
N ARG A 106 16.30 3.32 -5.34
CA ARG A 106 15.68 3.55 -6.66
C ARG A 106 14.18 3.79 -6.62
N GLY A 107 13.50 3.32 -5.58
CA GLY A 107 12.08 3.58 -5.43
C GLY A 107 11.47 2.95 -4.19
N SER A 108 10.29 3.42 -3.83
CA SER A 108 9.51 2.85 -2.75
C SER A 108 8.05 2.88 -3.12
N PHE A 109 7.34 1.77 -2.99
CA PHE A 109 5.93 1.67 -3.34
C PHE A 109 5.12 1.18 -2.14
N ALA A 110 3.80 1.35 -2.20
CA ALA A 110 2.90 0.78 -1.22
C ALA A 110 1.63 0.24 -1.88
N LEU A 111 1.07 -0.81 -1.28
CA LEU A 111 -0.30 -1.28 -1.49
C LEU A 111 -1.21 -0.74 -0.38
N ASN A 112 -2.50 -0.74 -0.67
CA ASN A 112 -3.53 -0.35 0.28
C ASN A 112 -3.93 -1.56 1.14
N GLY A 113 -4.16 -1.36 2.44
CA GLY A 113 -4.68 -2.38 3.34
C GLY A 113 -6.10 -2.07 3.80
N ASN A 114 -6.74 -3.00 4.50
CA ASN A 114 -8.09 -2.77 5.04
C ASN A 114 -8.06 -1.71 6.14
N HIS A 115 -6.96 -1.65 6.92
CA HIS A 115 -6.83 -0.68 8.00
C HIS A 115 -6.85 0.75 7.47
N GLU A 116 -6.21 1.05 6.34
CA GLU A 116 -6.30 2.34 5.64
C GLU A 116 -7.75 2.74 5.32
N MET A 117 -8.56 1.78 4.89
CA MET A 117 -9.93 2.05 4.50
C MET A 117 -10.88 2.30 5.67
N TYR A 118 -10.47 1.97 6.90
CA TYR A 118 -11.25 2.28 8.11
C TYR A 118 -11.37 3.78 8.37
N SER A 119 -10.37 4.57 7.97
CA SER A 119 -10.43 6.04 7.96
C SER A 119 -10.80 6.64 6.60
N GLY A 120 -11.22 5.80 5.65
CA GLY A 120 -11.62 6.20 4.29
C GLY A 120 -10.47 6.27 3.28
N GLY A 121 -9.27 5.75 3.60
CA GLY A 121 -8.10 5.69 2.71
C GLY A 121 -7.32 6.99 2.57
N TYR A 122 -7.75 8.07 3.23
CA TYR A 122 -7.17 9.40 3.07
C TYR A 122 -5.71 9.53 3.54
N GLY A 123 -5.31 8.78 4.59
CA GLY A 123 -3.91 8.74 5.02
C GLY A 123 -3.02 8.16 3.92
N TYR A 124 -3.45 7.04 3.36
CA TYR A 124 -2.73 6.38 2.29
C TYR A 124 -2.71 7.17 0.97
N PHE A 125 -3.88 7.49 0.41
CA PHE A 125 -3.98 8.12 -0.91
C PHE A 125 -3.39 9.54 -0.95
N GLU A 126 -3.59 10.35 0.09
CA GLU A 126 -3.17 11.76 0.06
C GLU A 126 -1.86 12.04 0.82
N ARG A 127 -1.41 11.15 1.72
CA ARG A 127 -0.16 11.35 2.47
C ARG A 127 0.94 10.42 2.02
N ALA A 128 0.67 9.12 1.91
CA ALA A 128 1.69 8.12 1.58
C ALA A 128 2.09 8.17 0.10
N LEU A 129 1.10 8.03 -0.80
CA LEU A 129 1.33 7.90 -2.23
C LEU A 129 2.17 9.04 -2.85
N PRO A 130 1.95 10.33 -2.52
CA PRO A 130 2.79 11.42 -3.03
C PRO A 130 4.27 11.37 -2.59
N GLN A 131 4.58 10.61 -1.52
CA GLN A 131 5.92 10.45 -0.97
C GLN A 131 6.58 9.11 -1.38
N LEU A 132 5.95 8.40 -2.32
CA LEU A 132 6.36 7.09 -2.85
C LEU A 132 6.64 7.19 -4.36
N GLY A 133 6.86 6.05 -5.02
CA GLY A 133 7.21 5.93 -6.43
C GLY A 133 8.72 5.78 -6.67
N LEU A 134 9.11 5.89 -7.94
CA LEU A 134 10.51 5.90 -8.34
C LEU A 134 11.23 7.14 -7.83
N GLN A 135 12.54 7.00 -7.57
CA GLN A 135 13.41 8.12 -7.25
C GLN A 135 13.78 8.89 -8.52
N TYR A 136 13.57 10.21 -8.48
CA TYR A 136 14.04 11.15 -9.48
C TYR A 136 14.74 12.33 -8.80
N LYS A 137 16.02 12.56 -9.15
CA LYS A 137 16.86 13.60 -8.51
C LYS A 137 16.81 13.53 -6.97
N SER A 138 16.96 12.31 -6.44
CA SER A 138 16.94 12.01 -5.00
C SER A 138 15.63 12.36 -4.28
N LYS A 139 14.51 12.39 -5.00
CA LYS A 139 13.16 12.60 -4.44
C LYS A 139 12.19 11.57 -5.01
N PRO A 140 11.20 11.11 -4.24
CA PRO A 140 10.12 10.28 -4.77
C PRO A 140 9.31 11.05 -5.82
N ALA A 141 8.98 10.40 -6.93
CA ALA A 141 8.20 10.99 -8.03
C ALA A 141 6.68 11.05 -7.75
N GLY A 142 6.22 10.43 -6.66
CA GLY A 142 4.81 10.17 -6.41
C GLY A 142 4.39 8.82 -7.01
N GLN A 143 3.65 8.03 -6.24
CA GLN A 143 2.95 6.86 -6.73
C GLN A 143 1.51 7.28 -7.09
N PRO A 144 1.08 7.16 -8.37
CA PRO A 144 -0.21 7.70 -8.81
C PRO A 144 -1.45 7.02 -8.24
N ALA A 145 -1.38 5.70 -8.09
CA ALA A 145 -2.51 4.85 -7.73
C ALA A 145 -2.08 3.71 -6.83
N SER A 146 -3.06 3.01 -6.25
CA SER A 146 -2.84 1.90 -5.32
C SER A 146 -2.49 0.56 -5.98
N TYR A 147 -2.33 0.56 -7.29
CA TYR A 147 -1.98 -0.61 -8.10
C TYR A 147 -0.90 -0.21 -9.10
N PHE A 148 0.01 -1.10 -9.44
CA PHE A 148 1.15 -0.83 -10.33
C PHE A 148 1.84 -2.11 -10.78
N CYS A 149 2.64 -2.03 -11.83
CA CYS A 149 3.52 -3.10 -12.30
C CYS A 149 4.97 -2.59 -12.28
N LEU A 150 5.89 -3.34 -11.66
CA LEU A 150 7.33 -3.17 -11.88
C LEU A 150 7.79 -4.23 -12.86
N GLU A 151 8.52 -3.88 -13.92
CA GLU A 151 8.97 -4.88 -14.89
C GLU A 151 10.33 -4.61 -15.51
N ASN A 152 10.97 -5.69 -15.94
CA ASN A 152 12.17 -5.71 -16.76
C ASN A 152 12.05 -6.81 -17.83
N GLU A 153 13.11 -7.10 -18.58
CA GLU A 153 13.10 -8.14 -19.63
C GLU A 153 12.78 -9.56 -19.12
N HIS A 154 12.87 -9.81 -17.81
CA HIS A 154 12.78 -11.14 -17.21
C HIS A 154 11.57 -11.32 -16.29
N TRP A 155 11.09 -10.26 -15.64
CA TRP A 155 10.09 -10.34 -14.59
C TRP A 155 9.05 -9.23 -14.68
N ARG A 156 7.83 -9.55 -14.24
CA ARG A 156 6.78 -8.59 -13.90
C ARG A 156 6.37 -8.79 -12.45
N ILE A 157 6.29 -7.70 -11.69
CA ILE A 157 5.74 -7.67 -10.33
C ILE A 157 4.48 -6.83 -10.39
N VAL A 158 3.33 -7.50 -10.37
CA VAL A 158 2.01 -6.88 -10.49
C VAL A 158 1.42 -6.73 -9.10
N SER A 159 1.11 -5.50 -8.71
CA SER A 159 0.62 -5.13 -7.39
C SER A 159 -0.80 -4.61 -7.49
N LEU A 160 -1.74 -5.22 -6.75
CA LEU A 160 -3.18 -4.93 -6.83
C LEU A 160 -3.74 -4.41 -5.49
N ASP A 161 -4.69 -3.49 -5.56
CA ASP A 161 -5.44 -3.02 -4.40
C ASP A 161 -6.68 -3.90 -4.19
N THR A 162 -6.58 -4.81 -3.23
CA THR A 162 -7.70 -5.69 -2.84
C THR A 162 -8.56 -5.11 -1.73
N ALA A 163 -8.08 -4.04 -1.08
CA ALA A 163 -8.64 -3.53 0.16
C ALA A 163 -9.56 -2.32 0.00
N TYR A 164 -9.56 -1.62 -1.15
CA TYR A 164 -10.31 -0.37 -1.32
C TYR A 164 -11.80 -0.45 -0.93
N TYR A 165 -12.45 -1.58 -1.18
CA TYR A 165 -13.86 -1.76 -0.83
C TYR A 165 -14.09 -2.28 0.59
N SER A 166 -13.03 -2.55 1.35
CA SER A 166 -13.11 -2.95 2.75
C SER A 166 -13.95 -1.94 3.54
N ARG A 167 -14.93 -2.49 4.25
CA ARG A 167 -15.75 -1.79 5.24
C ARG A 167 -15.59 -2.59 6.52
N THR A 168 -15.34 -1.93 7.63
CA THR A 168 -15.73 -2.51 8.91
C THR A 168 -17.15 -2.06 9.19
N LEU A 169 -18.03 -3.00 9.48
CA LEU A 169 -19.01 -2.84 10.55
C LEU A 169 -18.51 -3.76 11.67
N PRO A 170 -18.34 -3.30 12.92
CA PRO A 170 -17.80 -4.14 13.98
C PRO A 170 -18.68 -5.38 14.14
N PHE A 171 -18.07 -6.55 14.39
CA PHE A 171 -18.71 -7.86 14.57
C PHE A 171 -19.28 -8.56 13.30
N LEU A 172 -19.40 -7.86 12.16
CA LEU A 172 -19.80 -8.49 10.88
C LEU A 172 -18.62 -9.06 10.08
N GLU A 173 -17.38 -8.63 10.38
CA GLU A 173 -16.16 -9.08 9.68
C GLU A 173 -15.92 -10.59 9.74
N LEU A 174 -16.42 -11.28 10.77
CA LEU A 174 -16.31 -12.75 10.88
C LEU A 174 -17.19 -13.50 9.86
N PHE A 175 -18.10 -12.80 9.17
CA PHE A 175 -19.09 -13.40 8.29
C PHE A 175 -19.12 -12.81 6.87
N ASP A 176 -18.38 -11.73 6.60
CA ASP A 176 -18.65 -10.92 5.40
C ASP A 176 -17.45 -10.76 4.46
N THR A 177 -17.19 -11.83 3.69
CA THR A 177 -16.24 -11.82 2.56
C THR A 177 -16.80 -11.15 1.30
N TYR A 178 -18.06 -10.66 1.30
CA TYR A 178 -18.71 -10.06 0.13
C TYR A 178 -18.11 -8.72 -0.31
N PHE A 179 -17.25 -8.09 0.51
CA PHE A 179 -16.71 -6.76 0.25
C PHE A 179 -15.29 -6.74 -0.32
N ILE A 180 -14.64 -7.89 -0.50
CA ILE A 180 -13.32 -7.98 -1.14
C ILE A 180 -13.52 -8.14 -2.64
N ARG A 181 -13.21 -7.10 -3.41
CA ARG A 181 -13.28 -7.12 -4.88
C ARG A 181 -12.27 -6.16 -5.48
N LEU A 182 -11.76 -6.50 -6.66
CA LEU A 182 -10.94 -5.58 -7.44
C LEU A 182 -11.80 -4.47 -8.04
N HIS A 183 -11.27 -3.25 -8.01
CA HIS A 183 -11.89 -2.13 -8.72
C HIS A 183 -11.88 -2.42 -10.23
N ARG A 184 -12.96 -2.06 -10.96
CA ARG A 184 -13.06 -2.32 -12.41
C ARG A 184 -11.87 -1.75 -13.18
N ALA A 185 -11.41 -0.56 -12.81
CA ALA A 185 -10.21 0.06 -13.40
C ALA A 185 -8.95 -0.80 -13.30
N GLN A 186 -8.79 -1.61 -12.24
CA GLN A 186 -7.66 -2.53 -12.13
C GLN A 186 -7.81 -3.71 -13.11
N LEU A 187 -9.03 -4.25 -13.25
CA LEU A 187 -9.32 -5.32 -14.21
C LEU A 187 -9.09 -4.87 -15.65
N ASP A 188 -9.56 -3.67 -15.99
CA ASP A 188 -9.39 -3.08 -17.31
C ASP A 188 -7.89 -2.80 -17.56
N TRP A 189 -7.17 -2.24 -16.58
CA TRP A 189 -5.72 -2.04 -16.67
C TRP A 189 -4.93 -3.35 -16.87
N LEU A 190 -5.28 -4.42 -16.15
CA LEU A 190 -4.64 -5.74 -16.33
C LEU A 190 -4.82 -6.26 -17.75
N ARG A 191 -6.04 -6.17 -18.31
CA ARG A 191 -6.37 -6.70 -19.64
C ARG A 191 -5.82 -5.83 -20.77
N GLU A 192 -5.95 -4.53 -20.63
CA GLU A 192 -5.70 -3.58 -21.73
C GLU A 192 -4.27 -3.02 -21.71
N THR A 193 -3.58 -3.11 -20.57
CA THR A 193 -2.23 -2.54 -20.40
C THR A 193 -1.20 -3.61 -20.03
N VAL A 194 -1.35 -4.28 -18.89
CA VAL A 194 -0.31 -5.20 -18.37
C VAL A 194 -0.18 -6.44 -19.24
N PHE A 195 -1.28 -7.16 -19.46
CA PHE A 195 -1.33 -8.42 -20.21
C PHE A 195 -1.93 -8.26 -21.60
N ARG A 196 -1.73 -7.08 -22.20
CA ARG A 196 -2.24 -6.77 -23.54
C ARG A 196 -1.63 -7.69 -24.61
N ASP A 197 -0.33 -8.00 -24.50
CA ASP A 197 0.36 -8.91 -25.40
C ASP A 197 0.32 -10.33 -24.85
N ALA A 198 -0.45 -11.20 -25.51
CA ALA A 198 -0.57 -12.61 -25.14
C ALA A 198 0.70 -13.42 -25.40
N ASN A 199 1.67 -12.87 -26.15
CA ASN A 199 2.96 -13.52 -26.41
C ASN A 199 4.02 -13.13 -25.37
N ASP A 200 3.72 -12.19 -24.47
CA ASP A 200 4.62 -11.89 -23.36
C ASP A 200 4.48 -12.98 -22.29
N LEU A 201 5.51 -13.83 -22.22
CA LEU A 201 5.58 -14.97 -21.32
C LEU A 201 6.48 -14.71 -20.10
N ARG A 202 6.83 -13.45 -19.81
CA ARG A 202 7.61 -13.10 -18.62
C ARG A 202 6.88 -13.62 -17.36
N PRO A 203 7.57 -14.34 -16.45
CA PRO A 203 7.02 -14.72 -15.16
C PRO A 203 6.46 -13.52 -14.38
N VAL A 204 5.36 -13.76 -13.68
CA VAL A 204 4.63 -12.75 -12.90
C VAL A 204 4.67 -13.10 -11.43
N LEU A 205 5.12 -12.16 -10.61
CA LEU A 205 4.86 -12.14 -9.18
C LEU A 205 3.64 -11.26 -8.91
N LEU A 206 2.65 -11.80 -8.22
CA LEU A 206 1.46 -11.06 -7.82
C LEU A 206 1.57 -10.64 -6.35
N LEU A 207 1.37 -9.35 -6.08
CA LEU A 207 1.29 -8.77 -4.74
C LEU A 207 -0.12 -8.18 -4.53
N SER A 208 -0.73 -8.38 -3.36
CA SER A 208 -2.10 -7.92 -3.10
C SER A 208 -2.40 -7.69 -1.63
#